data_AF-A0A2V0PLC6-F1
#
_entry.id   AF-A0A2V0PLC6-F1
#
_cell.length_a   1.000
_cell.length_b   1.000
_cell.length_c   1.000
_cell.angle_alpha   90.00
_cell.angle_beta   90.00
_cell.angle_gamma   90.00
#
_symmetry.space_group_name_H-M   'P 1'
#
loop_
_entity.id
_entity.type
_entity.pdbx_description
1 polymer ?
#
loop_
_entity_poly.entity_id
_entity_poly.type
_entity_poly.pdbx_seq_one_letter_code
_entity_poly.pdbx_strand_id
1 'polypeptide(L)' 'MSGSLSLGLPLYRELLRLTRQLPSEARSYYARHIRQGFKNFTDEADPERLGQLAARAREDARWVVEKYARQQRRA' A
#
# COMPACT_ATOMS: atom_id res chain seq x y z
N MET A 1 -25.92 -8.90 12.42
CA MET A 1 -24.69 -8.52 13.15
C MET A 1 -23.60 -9.45 12.63
N SER A 2 -22.44 -9.06 12.10
CA SER A 2 -21.73 -7.79 11.99
C SER A 2 -21.07 -7.75 10.60
N GLY A 3 -21.19 -6.65 9.88
CA GLY A 3 -20.53 -6.47 8.59
C GLY A 3 -19.03 -6.33 8.79
N SER A 4 -18.30 -7.43 8.67
CA SER A 4 -16.84 -7.38 8.53
C SER A 4 -16.53 -6.80 7.14
N LEU A 5 -16.52 -5.48 7.04
CA LEU A 5 -16.12 -4.80 5.81
C LEU A 5 -14.65 -5.12 5.57
N SER A 6 -14.42 -6.01 4.61
CA SER A 6 -13.13 -6.43 4.06
C SER A 6 -12.06 -5.33 4.14
N LEU A 7 -11.08 -5.49 5.04
CA LEU A 7 -9.93 -4.58 5.25
C LEU A 7 -9.18 -4.25 3.94
N GLY A 8 -9.29 -5.15 2.96
CA GLY A 8 -8.63 -5.05 1.67
C GLY A 8 -8.95 -3.77 0.89
N LEU A 9 -10.22 -3.51 0.56
CA LEU A 9 -10.55 -2.41 -0.35
C LEU A 9 -10.13 -1.02 0.20
N PRO A 10 -10.34 -0.71 1.49
CA PRO A 10 -9.79 0.50 2.11
C PRO A 10 -8.26 0.59 2.02
N LEU A 11 -7.54 -0.50 2.34
CA LEU A 11 -6.08 -0.54 2.27
C LEU A 11 -5.58 -0.33 0.83
N TYR A 12 -6.17 -1.01 -0.15
CA TYR A 12 -5.80 -0.86 -1.56
C TYR A 12 -5.92 0.60 -2.03
N ARG A 13 -7.03 1.26 -1.69
CA ARG A 13 -7.26 2.68 -2.01
C ARG A 13 -6.26 3.59 -1.31
N GLU A 14 -5.93 3.31 -0.04
CA GLU A 14 -4.93 4.03 0.72
C GLU A 14 -3.55 3.96 0.04
N LEU A 15 -3.09 2.74 -0.29
CA LEU A 15 -1.79 2.52 -0.94
C LEU A 15 -1.71 3.22 -2.31
N LEU A 16 -2.77 3.15 -3.12
CA LEU A 16 -2.83 3.86 -4.41
C LEU A 16 -2.86 5.39 -4.27
N ARG A 17 -3.33 5.94 -3.15
CA ARG A 17 -3.21 7.38 -2.89
C ARG A 17 -1.77 7.77 -2.56
N LEU A 18 -1.05 6.92 -1.81
CA LEU A 18 0.36 7.17 -1.49
C LEU A 18 1.24 7.20 -2.74
N THR A 19 0.98 6.34 -3.74
CA THR A 19 1.76 6.37 -5.00
C THR A 19 1.63 7.68 -5.76
N ARG A 20 0.58 8.48 -5.54
CA ARG A 20 0.43 9.81 -6.16
C ARG A 20 1.42 10.84 -5.61
N GLN A 21 1.97 10.62 -4.42
CA GLN A 21 3.00 11.48 -3.81
C GLN A 21 4.40 11.20 -4.37
N LEU A 22 4.57 10.11 -5.11
CA LEU A 22 5.83 9.78 -5.75
C LEU A 22 6.04 10.61 -7.03
N PRO A 23 7.30 10.76 -7.48
CA PRO A 23 7.61 11.29 -8.80
C PRO A 23 6.91 10.51 -9.91
N SER A 24 6.60 11.19 -11.02
CA SER A 24 5.81 10.66 -12.15
C SER A 24 6.29 9.30 -12.65
N GLU A 25 7.60 9.13 -12.76
CA GLU A 25 8.30 7.96 -13.25
C GLU A 25 8.19 6.75 -12.31
N ALA A 26 8.03 6.98 -11.00
CA ALA A 26 7.92 5.93 -10.00
C ALA A 26 6.47 5.46 -9.76
N ARG A 27 5.46 6.30 -10.04
CA ARG A 27 4.04 6.01 -9.72
C ARG A 27 3.56 4.69 -10.31
N SER A 28 3.82 4.48 -11.60
CA SER A 28 3.35 3.31 -12.36
C SER A 28 3.96 2.00 -11.85
N TYR A 29 5.25 2.03 -11.49
CA TYR A 29 5.95 0.88 -10.92
C TYR A 29 5.30 0.44 -9.61
N TYR A 30 5.15 1.36 -8.65
CA TYR A 30 4.56 1.03 -7.35
C TYR A 30 3.08 0.70 -7.43
N ALA A 31 2.31 1.35 -8.31
CA ALA A 31 0.91 0.98 -8.53
C ALA A 31 0.76 -0.44 -9.07
N ARG A 32 1.66 -0.89 -9.98
CA ARG A 32 1.68 -2.28 -10.45
C ARG A 32 2.07 -3.25 -9.34
N HIS A 33 3.07 -2.90 -8.54
CA HIS A 33 3.50 -3.72 -7.41
C HIS A 33 2.39 -3.92 -6.37
N ILE A 34 1.67 -2.85 -6.01
CA ILE A 34 0.50 -2.92 -5.13
C ILE A 34 -0.56 -3.86 -5.73
N ARG A 35 -0.92 -3.70 -7.00
CA ARG A 35 -1.92 -4.58 -7.66
C ARG A 35 -1.53 -6.05 -7.63
N GLN A 36 -0.25 -6.36 -7.85
CA GLN A 36 0.25 -7.73 -7.83
C GLN A 36 0.22 -8.31 -6.41
N GLY A 37 0.70 -7.57 -5.42
CA GLY A 37 0.69 -8.03 -4.02
C GLY A 37 -0.72 -8.16 -3.43
N PHE A 38 -1.66 -7.34 -3.91
CA PHE A 38 -3.02 -7.31 -3.38
C PHE A 38 -3.85 -8.57 -3.69
N LYS A 39 -3.50 -9.34 -4.73
CA LYS A 39 -4.15 -10.62 -5.03
C LYS A 39 -3.99 -11.62 -3.87
N ASN A 40 -2.79 -11.72 -3.30
CA ASN A 40 -2.55 -12.61 -2.15
C ASN A 40 -3.25 -12.09 -0.88
N PHE A 41 -3.48 -10.78 -0.78
CA PHE A 41 -4.17 -10.16 0.36
C PHE A 41 -5.67 -10.48 0.37
N THR A 42 -6.30 -10.64 -0.79
CA THR A 42 -7.73 -10.98 -0.86
C THR A 42 -8.04 -12.45 -0.57
N ASP A 43 -7.05 -13.32 -0.75
CA ASP A 43 -7.18 -14.77 -0.52
C ASP A 43 -6.86 -15.17 0.95
N GLU A 44 -6.33 -14.24 1.76
CA GLU A 44 -6.02 -14.47 3.18
C GLU A 44 -7.30 -14.36 4.02
N ALA A 45 -7.61 -15.42 4.77
CA ALA A 45 -8.82 -15.54 5.57
C ALA A 45 -8.60 -15.22 7.06
N ASP A 46 -7.34 -15.26 7.52
CA ASP A 46 -6.97 -14.99 8.91
C ASP A 46 -6.94 -13.46 9.18
N PRO A 47 -7.82 -12.93 10.03
CA PRO A 47 -7.87 -11.51 10.36
C PRO A 47 -6.59 -10.96 11.00
N GLU A 48 -5.87 -11.78 11.78
CA GLU A 48 -4.63 -11.36 12.43
C GLU A 48 -3.53 -11.18 11.38
N ARG A 49 -3.39 -12.15 10.48
CA ARG A 49 -2.44 -12.08 9.35
C ARG A 49 -2.77 -10.93 8.42
N LEU A 50 -4.04 -10.70 8.10
CA LEU A 50 -4.49 -9.54 7.33
C LEU A 50 -4.07 -8.22 8.00
N GLY A 51 -4.22 -8.13 9.33
CA GLY A 51 -3.78 -6.98 10.11
C GLY A 51 -2.28 -6.73 10.02
N GLN A 52 -1.47 -7.78 10.17
CA GLN A 52 -0.01 -7.70 10.07
C GLN A 52 0.45 -7.30 8.67
N LEU A 53 -0.12 -7.93 7.63
CA LEU A 53 0.14 -7.58 6.23
C LEU A 53 -0.23 -6.13 5.92
N ALA A 54 -1.38 -5.66 6.44
CA ALA A 54 -1.82 -4.29 6.26
C ALA A 54 -0.90 -3.28 6.95
N ALA A 55 -0.46 -3.58 8.18
CA ALA A 55 0.50 -2.76 8.90
C ALA A 55 1.83 -2.66 8.14
N ARG A 56 2.34 -3.80 7.68
CA ARG A 56 3.58 -3.86 6.91
C ARG A 56 3.50 -3.09 5.59
N ALA A 57 2.43 -3.29 4.83
CA ALA A 57 2.23 -2.58 3.56
C ALA A 57 2.16 -1.05 3.75
N ARG A 58 1.56 -0.57 4.85
CA ARG A 58 1.53 0.86 5.19
C ARG A 58 2.91 1.39 5.54
N GLU A 59 3.67 0.66 6.35
CA GLU A 59 5.04 1.03 6.73
C GLU A 59 5.94 1.12 5.49
N ASP A 60 5.93 0.10 4.65
CA ASP A 60 6.72 0.05 3.41
C ASP A 60 6.34 1.21 2.48
N ALA A 61 5.04 1.47 2.28
CA ALA A 61 4.58 2.57 1.43
C ALA A 61 4.99 3.95 1.96
N ARG A 62 4.92 4.17 3.28
CA ARG A 62 5.36 5.42 3.92
C ARG A 62 6.86 5.62 3.75
N TRP A 63 7.66 4.57 3.99
CA TRP A 63 9.11 4.64 3.82
C TRP A 63 9.50 5.00 2.39
N VAL A 64 8.83 4.42 1.38
CA VAL A 64 9.08 4.74 -0.03
C VAL A 64 8.77 6.21 -0.31
N VAL A 65 7.62 6.72 0.12
CA VAL A 65 7.26 8.14 -0.07
C VAL A 65 8.29 9.05 0.57
N GLU A 66 8.70 8.77 1.81
CA GLU A 66 9.69 9.56 2.52
C GLU A 66 11.08 9.50 1.85
N LYS A 67 11.49 8.33 1.34
CA LYS A 67 12.71 8.15 0.57
C LYS A 67 12.74 9.09 -0.65
N TYR A 68 11.68 9.08 -1.47
CA TYR A 68 11.61 9.95 -2.65
C TYR A 68 11.46 11.43 -2.28
N ALA A 69 10.74 11.76 -1.21
CA ALA A 69 10.64 13.13 -0.72
C ALA A 69 12.01 13.66 -0.22
N ARG A 70 12.84 12.82 0.39
CA ARG A 70 14.22 13.18 0.77
C ARG A 70 15.13 13.34 -0.45
N GLN A 71 14.98 12.51 -1.47
CA GLN A 71 15.76 12.62 -2.71
C GLN A 71 15.41 13.91 -3.47
N GLN A 72 14.13 14.25 -3.59
CA GLN A 72 13.69 15.48 -4.25
C GLN A 72 14.16 16.74 -3.52
N ARG A 73 14.30 16.71 -2.19
CA ARG A 73 14.85 17.84 -1.41
C ARG A 73 16.36 18.02 -1.56
N ARG A 74 17.07 17.01 -2.08
CA ARG A 74 18.52 17.04 -2.28
C ARG A 74 18.93 17.38 -3.72
N ALA A 75 17.96 17.36 -4.65
CA ALA A 75 18.13 17.76 -6.05
C ALA A 75 17.91 19.27 -6.18
#